data_AF-A0A4U5QUJ8-F1
#
_entry.id   AF-A0A4U5QUJ8-F1
#
_cell.length_a   1.000
_cell.length_b   1.000
_cell.length_c   1.000
_cell.angle_alpha   90.00
_cell.angle_beta   90.00
_cell.angle_gamma   90.00
#
_symmetry.space_group_name_H-M   'P 1'
#
loop_
_entity.id
_entity.type
_entity.pdbx_description
1 polymer ?
#
loop_
_entity_poly.entity_id
_entity_poly.type
_entity_poly.pdbx_seq_one_letter_code
_entity_poly.pdbx_strand_id
1 'polypeptide(L)'
;MRKIRKNIVNFHGEMVLMENYSNINYTGLAKILKKYDKRTGGLLRLPFIQKVLEQPFFITDLVSKLVKQCEYMIDTVFPVEEEERVKEGREAITVAGEGIFRNTIAALMTMQEIRRGSSTYSHFSLPPLNLPDSDLIQSLQLNSPIPIV
;
A
#
# COMPACT_ATOMS: atom_id res chain seq x y z
N MET A 1 17.61 -22.27 1.70
CA MET A 1 17.22 -21.22 0.74
C MET A 1 15.74 -20.83 0.84
N ARG A 2 14.76 -21.74 0.75
CA ARG A 2 13.31 -21.41 0.82
C ARG A 2 12.87 -20.58 2.04
N LYS A 3 13.39 -20.86 3.24
CA LYS A 3 13.08 -20.10 4.47
C LYS A 3 13.58 -18.64 4.42
N ILE A 4 14.73 -18.40 3.81
CA ILE A 4 15.33 -17.06 3.68
C ILE A 4 14.50 -16.23 2.69
N ARG A 5 14.14 -16.83 1.54
CA ARG A 5 13.23 -16.20 0.57
C ARG A 5 11.91 -15.78 1.20
N LYS A 6 11.26 -16.68 1.94
CA LYS A 6 10.00 -16.38 2.66
C LYS A 6 10.15 -15.22 3.65
N ASN A 7 11.24 -15.18 4.41
CA ASN A 7 11.48 -14.08 5.36
C ASN A 7 11.67 -12.74 4.65
N ILE A 8 12.40 -12.71 3.53
CA ILE A 8 12.62 -11.48 2.75
C ILE A 8 11.30 -10.98 2.15
N VAL A 9 10.48 -11.87 1.58
CA VAL A 9 9.17 -11.52 1.02
C VAL A 9 8.22 -11.01 2.09
N ASN A 10 8.19 -11.65 3.27
CA ASN A 10 7.38 -11.16 4.39
C ASN A 10 7.82 -9.78 4.87
N PHE A 11 9.13 -9.55 5.01
CA PHE A 11 9.69 -8.27 5.42
C PHE A 11 9.37 -7.16 4.41
N HIS A 12 9.46 -7.44 3.11
CA HIS A 12 8.99 -6.55 2.05
C HIS A 12 7.50 -6.19 2.23
N GLY A 13 6.64 -7.20 2.42
CA GLY A 13 5.21 -6.98 2.64
C GLY A 13 4.90 -6.13 3.88
N GLU A 14 5.61 -6.35 4.99
CA GLU A 14 5.47 -5.53 6.21
C GLU A 14 5.84 -4.06 5.97
N MET A 15 6.90 -3.79 5.21
CA MET A 15 7.29 -2.42 4.86
C MET A 15 6.28 -1.76 3.92
N VAL A 16 5.75 -2.47 2.93
CA VAL A 16 4.68 -1.95 2.07
C VAL A 16 3.42 -1.63 2.89
N LEU A 17 3.05 -2.50 3.84
CA LEU A 17 1.95 -2.25 4.75
C LEU A 17 2.18 -1.03 5.64
N MET A 18 3.43 -0.76 6.04
CA MET A 18 3.81 0.44 6.80
C MET A 18 3.63 1.72 5.97
N GLU A 19 4.05 1.72 4.70
CA GLU A 19 3.77 2.85 3.81
C GLU A 19 2.27 3.07 3.60
N ASN A 20 1.52 1.99 3.44
CA ASN A 20 0.07 2.06 3.33
C ASN A 20 -0.57 2.67 4.57
N TYR A 21 -0.15 2.25 5.78
CA TYR A 21 -0.61 2.83 7.04
C TYR A 21 -0.39 4.34 7.06
N SER A 22 0.81 4.81 6.72
CA SER A 22 1.13 6.23 6.65
C SER A 22 0.20 6.99 5.71
N ASN A 23 0.04 6.48 4.49
CA ASN A 23 -0.77 7.08 3.45
C ASN A 23 -2.27 7.18 3.80
N ILE A 24 -2.84 6.12 4.39
CA ILE A 24 -4.24 6.09 4.83
C ILE A 24 -4.46 7.11 5.94
N ASN A 25 -3.56 7.15 6.94
CA ASN A 25 -3.68 8.08 8.07
C ASN A 25 -3.57 9.54 7.61
N TYR A 26 -2.60 9.85 6.75
CA TYR A 26 -2.49 11.19 6.15
C TYR A 26 -3.76 11.60 5.40
N THR A 27 -4.30 10.68 4.58
CA THR A 27 -5.54 10.94 3.84
C THR A 27 -6.71 11.18 4.79
N GLY A 28 -6.84 10.37 5.85
CA GLY A 28 -7.83 10.54 6.90
C GLY A 28 -7.76 11.93 7.56
N LEU A 29 -6.56 12.34 7.97
CA LEU A 29 -6.29 13.66 8.55
C LEU A 29 -6.66 14.80 7.59
N ALA A 30 -6.21 14.72 6.34
CA ALA A 30 -6.52 15.73 5.33
C ALA A 30 -8.03 15.85 5.06
N LYS A 31 -8.76 14.73 5.06
CA LYS A 31 -10.21 14.68 4.81
C LYS A 31 -11.01 15.18 6.01
N ILE A 32 -10.64 14.83 7.24
CA ILE A 32 -11.35 15.30 8.45
C ILE A 32 -11.15 16.79 8.67
N LEU A 33 -9.94 17.30 8.46
CA LEU A 33 -9.65 18.74 8.53
C LEU A 33 -10.42 19.52 7.47
N LYS A 34 -10.46 19.01 6.23
CA LYS A 34 -11.29 19.59 5.16
C LYS A 34 -12.78 19.60 5.54
N LYS A 35 -13.26 18.57 6.22
CA LYS A 35 -14.66 18.49 6.69
C LYS A 35 -14.93 19.53 7.78
N TYR A 36 -14.00 19.70 8.71
CA TYR A 36 -14.08 20.71 9.77
C TYR A 36 -14.17 22.13 9.20
N ASP A 37 -13.23 22.51 8.33
CA ASP A 37 -13.19 23.85 7.72
C ASP A 37 -14.48 24.13 6.94
N LYS A 38 -14.98 23.14 6.17
CA LYS A 38 -16.24 23.28 5.43
C LYS A 38 -17.48 23.47 6.32
N ARG A 39 -17.52 22.86 7.50
CA ARG A 39 -18.68 22.94 8.40
C ARG A 39 -18.67 24.18 9.28
N THR A 40 -17.49 24.67 9.64
CA THR A 40 -17.32 25.73 10.63
C THR A 40 -16.94 27.07 10.02
N GLY A 41 -16.50 27.09 8.75
CA GLY A 41 -15.86 28.27 8.15
C GLY A 41 -14.44 28.52 8.66
N GLY A 42 -13.88 27.61 9.47
CA GLY A 42 -12.50 27.69 9.95
C GLY A 42 -11.46 27.46 8.86
N LEU A 43 -10.19 27.72 9.20
CA LEU A 43 -9.02 27.56 8.33
C LEU A 43 -7.92 26.75 9.03
N LEU A 44 -8.28 25.62 9.67
CA LEU A 44 -7.34 24.80 10.42
C LEU A 44 -6.56 23.83 9.54
N ARG A 45 -7.07 23.47 8.35
CA ARG A 45 -6.46 22.42 7.53
C ARG A 45 -5.02 22.70 7.14
N LEU A 46 -4.72 23.90 6.63
CA LEU A 46 -3.38 24.25 6.16
C LEU A 46 -2.32 24.16 7.28
N PRO A 47 -2.47 24.87 8.43
CA PRO A 47 -1.45 24.83 9.47
C PRO A 47 -1.30 23.44 10.11
N PHE A 48 -2.36 22.63 10.15
CA PHE A 48 -2.23 21.25 10.64
C PHE A 48 -1.52 20.34 9.66
N ILE A 49 -1.83 20.43 8.35
CA ILE A 49 -1.19 19.55 7.37
C ILE A 49 0.31 19.82 7.29
N GLN A 50 0.75 21.08 7.35
CA GLN A 50 2.17 21.41 7.39
C GLN A 50 2.90 20.67 8.53
N LYS A 51 2.32 20.67 9.75
CA LYS A 51 2.88 19.94 10.88
C LYS A 51 2.87 18.42 10.68
N VAL A 52 1.83 17.89 10.03
CA VAL A 52 1.70 16.46 9.73
C VAL A 52 2.79 15.97 8.77
N LEU A 53 3.14 16.78 7.76
CA LEU A 53 4.18 16.43 6.79
C LEU A 53 5.56 16.24 7.43
N GLU A 54 5.79 16.88 8.58
CA GLU A 54 7.03 16.77 9.36
C GLU A 54 6.99 15.64 10.40
N GLN A 55 5.86 14.95 10.57
CA GLN A 55 5.75 13.90 11.56
C GLN A 55 6.45 12.62 11.09
N PRO A 56 7.13 11.89 12.00
CA PRO A 56 7.85 10.66 11.65
C PRO A 56 6.97 9.58 10.98
N PHE A 57 5.68 9.52 11.30
CA PHE A 57 4.79 8.54 10.67
C PHE A 57 4.58 8.81 9.17
N PHE A 58 4.72 10.06 8.73
CA PHE A 58 4.53 10.46 7.33
C PHE A 58 5.82 10.38 6.51
N ILE A 59 6.98 10.53 7.16
CA ILE A 59 8.29 10.52 6.51
C ILE A 59 8.69 9.07 6.20
N THR A 60 8.22 8.54 5.07
CA THR A 60 8.45 7.14 4.68
C THR A 60 9.58 6.95 3.66
N ASP A 61 10.34 8.00 3.30
CA ASP A 61 11.36 7.94 2.24
C ASP A 61 12.40 6.82 2.44
N LEU A 62 12.80 6.58 3.70
CA LEU A 62 13.72 5.50 4.03
C LEU A 62 13.07 4.13 3.82
N VAL A 63 11.82 3.97 4.25
CA VAL A 63 11.05 2.73 4.05
C VAL A 63 10.91 2.44 2.55
N SER A 64 10.61 3.46 1.74
CA SER A 64 10.48 3.30 0.28
C SER A 64 11.79 2.91 -0.39
N LYS A 65 12.93 3.36 0.12
CA LYS A 65 14.25 2.91 -0.35
C LYS A 65 14.49 1.44 0.02
N LEU A 66 14.15 1.05 1.25
CA LEU A 66 14.30 -0.33 1.71
C LEU A 66 13.39 -1.31 0.96
N VAL A 67 12.15 -0.92 0.67
CA VAL A 67 11.21 -1.69 -0.17
C VAL A 67 11.84 -2.00 -1.53
N LYS A 68 12.37 -0.97 -2.22
CA LYS A 68 13.03 -1.14 -3.52
C LYS A 68 14.28 -2.01 -3.46
N GLN A 69 15.05 -1.91 -2.37
CA GLN A 69 16.21 -2.77 -2.16
C GLN A 69 15.81 -4.24 -1.96
N CYS A 70 14.71 -4.49 -1.24
CA CYS A 70 14.15 -5.83 -1.10
C CYS A 70 13.65 -6.38 -2.45
N GLU A 71 12.98 -5.57 -3.27
CA GLU A 71 12.54 -5.96 -4.62
C GLU A 71 13.73 -6.39 -5.48
N TYR A 72 14.77 -5.55 -5.53
CA TYR A 72 16.01 -5.87 -6.26
C TYR A 72 16.69 -7.15 -5.74
N MET A 73 16.73 -7.36 -4.43
CA MET A 73 17.30 -8.56 -3.83
C MET A 73 16.47 -9.81 -4.13
N ILE A 74 15.14 -9.70 -4.15
CA ILE A 74 14.25 -10.80 -4.53
C ILE A 74 14.52 -11.21 -5.98
N ASP A 75 14.58 -10.24 -6.89
CA ASP A 75 14.77 -10.48 -8.33
C ASP A 75 16.15 -11.07 -8.65
N THR A 76 17.20 -10.63 -7.95
CA THR A 76 18.59 -11.05 -8.22
C THR A 76 18.97 -12.36 -7.55
N VAL A 77 18.54 -12.59 -6.31
CA VAL A 77 18.97 -13.75 -5.50
C VAL A 77 18.02 -14.93 -5.64
N PHE A 78 16.76 -14.68 -6.02
CA PHE A 78 15.74 -15.70 -6.20
C PHE A 78 15.04 -15.56 -7.57
N PRO A 79 15.78 -15.67 -8.69
CA PRO A 79 15.20 -15.64 -10.02
C PRO A 79 14.19 -16.78 -10.15
N VAL A 80 12.93 -16.44 -10.45
CA VAL A 80 11.86 -17.44 -10.55
C VAL A 80 11.91 -18.08 -11.94
N GLU A 81 12.22 -19.38 -12.00
CA GLU A 81 12.06 -20.19 -13.21
C GLU A 81 10.58 -20.19 -13.63
N GLU A 82 10.26 -20.02 -14.92
CA GLU A 82 8.89 -19.82 -15.41
C GLU A 82 7.92 -20.95 -14.99
N GLU A 83 8.42 -22.17 -14.83
CA GLU A 83 7.65 -23.33 -14.36
C GLU A 83 7.33 -23.28 -12.85
N GLU A 84 8.17 -22.63 -12.05
CA GLU A 84 7.93 -22.39 -10.63
C GLU A 84 6.93 -21.24 -10.41
N ARG A 85 6.78 -20.26 -11.33
CA ARG A 85 5.75 -19.20 -11.20
C ARG A 85 4.33 -19.76 -11.10
N VAL A 86 4.04 -20.83 -11.83
CA VAL A 86 2.70 -21.46 -11.87
C VAL A 86 2.46 -22.37 -10.67
N LYS A 87 3.51 -23.05 -10.16
CA LYS A 87 3.45 -23.90 -8.97
C LYS A 87 3.52 -23.10 -7.66
N GLU A 88 4.40 -22.11 -7.57
CA GLU A 88 4.49 -21.13 -6.49
C GLU A 88 3.29 -20.19 -6.46
N GLY A 89 2.66 -19.89 -7.59
CA GLY A 89 1.37 -19.19 -7.59
C GLY A 89 0.31 -19.94 -6.78
N ARG A 90 0.31 -21.29 -6.81
CA ARG A 90 -0.62 -22.13 -6.03
C ARG A 90 -0.10 -22.46 -4.62
N GLU A 91 1.22 -22.60 -4.42
CA GLU A 91 1.83 -22.89 -3.12
C GLU A 91 2.09 -21.65 -2.25
N ALA A 92 2.30 -20.46 -2.82
CA ALA A 92 2.35 -19.21 -2.07
C ALA A 92 0.96 -18.82 -1.55
N ILE A 93 -0.10 -19.18 -2.27
CA ILE A 93 -1.50 -19.12 -1.79
C ILE A 93 -1.70 -20.01 -0.54
N THR A 94 -0.98 -21.13 -0.40
CA THR A 94 -1.19 -22.10 0.70
C THR A 94 -0.14 -22.06 1.82
N VAL A 95 1.10 -21.60 1.56
CA VAL A 95 2.25 -21.74 2.49
C VAL A 95 2.77 -20.41 3.04
N ALA A 96 2.51 -19.27 2.40
CA ALA A 96 3.04 -17.97 2.82
C ALA A 96 2.16 -17.25 3.87
N GLY A 97 1.30 -17.96 4.59
CA GLY A 97 0.47 -17.37 5.64
C GLY A 97 -0.62 -16.48 5.04
N GLU A 98 -1.86 -16.80 5.31
CA GLU A 98 -3.06 -16.11 4.84
C GLU A 98 -3.13 -14.60 5.20
N GLY A 99 -2.12 -14.04 5.89
CA GLY A 99 -2.06 -12.66 6.37
C GLY A 99 -1.31 -11.68 5.45
N ILE A 100 0.03 -11.71 5.41
CA ILE A 100 0.83 -10.56 4.97
C ILE A 100 0.72 -10.29 3.46
N PHE A 101 0.88 -11.30 2.61
CA PHE A 101 0.78 -11.10 1.15
C PHE A 101 -0.60 -10.60 0.74
N ARG A 102 -1.66 -11.27 1.22
CA ARG A 102 -3.06 -10.87 0.99
C ARG A 102 -3.32 -9.45 1.50
N ASN A 103 -2.86 -9.13 2.71
CA ASN A 103 -3.00 -7.78 3.28
C ASN A 103 -2.28 -6.73 2.43
N THR A 104 -1.08 -7.05 1.92
CA THR A 104 -0.28 -6.16 1.07
C THR A 104 -1.01 -5.87 -0.23
N ILE A 105 -1.53 -6.90 -0.89
CA ILE A 105 -2.34 -6.76 -2.09
C ILE A 105 -3.61 -5.94 -1.81
N ALA A 106 -4.35 -6.26 -0.76
CA ALA A 106 -5.56 -5.52 -0.37
C ALA A 106 -5.25 -4.05 -0.07
N ALA A 107 -4.13 -3.76 0.60
CA ALA A 107 -3.64 -2.42 0.88
C ALA A 107 -3.33 -1.64 -0.40
N LEU A 108 -2.59 -2.24 -1.34
CA LEU A 108 -2.25 -1.62 -2.62
C LEU A 108 -3.50 -1.30 -3.45
N MET A 109 -4.46 -2.22 -3.53
CA MET A 109 -5.73 -2.00 -4.24
C MET A 109 -6.55 -0.88 -3.58
N THR A 110 -6.69 -0.92 -2.25
CA THR A 110 -7.37 0.13 -1.48
C THR A 110 -6.77 1.51 -1.77
N MET A 111 -5.44 1.60 -1.81
CA MET A 111 -4.74 2.85 -2.12
C MET A 111 -4.94 3.31 -3.56
N GLN A 112 -4.97 2.37 -4.50
CA GLN A 112 -5.26 2.68 -5.89
C GLN A 112 -6.66 3.28 -6.04
N GLU A 113 -7.67 2.71 -5.39
CA GLU A 113 -9.05 3.23 -5.39
C GLU A 113 -9.14 4.62 -4.75
N ILE A 114 -8.59 4.78 -3.54
CA ILE A 114 -8.59 6.07 -2.81
C ILE A 114 -7.93 7.18 -3.65
N ARG A 115 -6.91 6.85 -4.43
CA ARG A 115 -6.15 7.81 -5.25
C ARG A 115 -6.71 7.99 -6.68
N ARG A 116 -7.50 7.04 -7.20
CA ARG A 116 -8.17 7.13 -8.52
C ARG A 116 -9.33 8.13 -8.52
N GLY A 117 -10.04 8.28 -7.40
CA GLY A 117 -11.28 9.05 -7.34
C GLY A 117 -11.33 10.09 -6.21
N SER A 118 -10.95 11.34 -6.50
CA SER A 118 -11.34 12.48 -5.67
C SER A 118 -12.10 13.49 -6.52
N SER A 119 -13.34 13.80 -6.14
CA SER A 119 -14.14 14.87 -6.75
C SER A 119 -13.48 16.26 -6.63
N THR A 120 -12.41 16.37 -5.85
CA THR A 120 -11.59 17.57 -5.70
C THR A 120 -10.14 17.15 -5.46
N TYR A 121 -9.35 17.06 -6.52
CA TYR A 121 -7.89 16.95 -6.42
C TYR A 121 -7.32 18.29 -5.91
N SER A 122 -6.34 18.23 -5.01
CA SER A 122 -5.69 19.44 -4.46
C SER A 122 -4.23 19.12 -4.14
N HIS A 123 -3.40 20.14 -3.87
CA HIS A 123 -1.99 19.94 -3.49
C HIS A 123 -1.79 19.09 -2.22
N PHE A 124 -2.81 18.96 -1.36
CA PHE A 124 -2.76 18.09 -0.19
C PHE A 124 -3.15 16.63 -0.50
N SER A 125 -3.56 16.32 -1.72
CA SER A 125 -3.89 14.96 -2.13
C SER A 125 -2.63 14.17 -2.43
N LEU A 126 -2.64 12.88 -2.09
CA LEU A 126 -1.57 11.98 -2.51
C LEU A 126 -1.62 11.78 -4.04
N PRO A 127 -0.47 11.61 -4.70
CA PRO A 127 -0.42 11.37 -6.13
C PRO A 127 -1.03 10.01 -6.50
N PRO A 128 -1.55 9.84 -7.72
CA PRO A 128 -2.03 8.56 -8.23
C PRO A 128 -0.99 7.44 -8.06
N LEU A 129 -1.46 6.22 -7.78
CA LEU A 129 -0.61 5.03 -7.69
C LEU A 129 -0.75 4.21 -8.98
N ASN A 130 0.34 4.10 -9.74
CA ASN A 130 0.41 3.26 -10.93
C ASN A 130 1.06 1.93 -10.55
N LEU A 131 0.28 0.85 -10.55
CA LEU A 131 0.76 -0.49 -10.25
C LEU A 131 1.01 -1.23 -11.58
N PRO A 132 2.20 -1.83 -11.80
CA PRO A 132 2.41 -2.77 -12.89
C PRO A 132 1.56 -4.02 -12.59
N ASP A 133 0.80 -4.50 -13.57
CA ASP A 133 -0.04 -5.70 -13.51
C ASP A 133 -1.28 -5.63 -12.60
N SER A 134 -2.04 -4.52 -12.68
CA SER A 134 -3.37 -4.38 -12.06
C SER A 134 -4.30 -5.58 -12.37
N ASP A 135 -4.18 -6.20 -13.54
CA ASP A 135 -5.05 -7.29 -13.99
C ASP A 135 -4.77 -8.63 -13.26
N LEU A 136 -3.51 -8.93 -12.97
CA LEU A 136 -3.13 -10.14 -12.21
C LEU A 136 -3.55 -10.01 -10.74
N ILE A 137 -3.41 -8.82 -10.17
CA ILE A 137 -3.81 -8.49 -8.80
C ILE A 137 -5.34 -8.50 -8.65
N GLN A 138 -6.07 -8.07 -9.68
CA GLN A 138 -7.54 -8.09 -9.70
C GLN A 138 -8.11 -9.52 -9.80
N SER A 139 -7.40 -10.43 -10.46
CA SER A 139 -7.80 -11.86 -10.52
C SER A 139 -7.71 -12.58 -9.16
N LEU A 140 -6.92 -12.06 -8.21
CA LEU A 140 -6.79 -12.59 -6.85
C LEU A 140 -7.92 -12.14 -5.91
N GLN A 141 -8.90 -11.38 -6.41
CA GLN A 141 -10.12 -11.03 -5.68
C GLN A 141 -11.02 -12.27 -5.51
N LEU A 142 -10.72 -13.09 -4.51
CA LEU A 142 -11.69 -13.97 -3.88
C LEU A 142 -12.44 -13.19 -2.78
N ASN A 143 -13.67 -12.81 -3.12
CA ASN A 143 -14.79 -12.51 -2.22
C ASN A 143 -14.53 -11.51 -1.07
N SER A 144 -14.77 -10.22 -1.33
CA SER A 144 -15.15 -9.30 -0.25
C SER A 144 -16.63 -9.56 0.10
N PRO A 145 -16.99 -9.91 1.35
CA PRO A 145 -18.38 -10.18 1.75
C PRO A 145 -19.21 -8.92 1.99
N ILE A 146 -18.62 -7.72 1.83
CA ILE A 146 -19.29 -6.48 2.22
C ILE A 146 -19.75 -5.76 0.95
N PRO A 147 -21.04 -5.83 0.60
CA PRO A 147 -21.59 -4.95 -0.42
C PRO A 147 -21.47 -3.50 0.07
N ILE A 148 -20.80 -2.66 -0.72
CA ILE A 148 -20.88 -1.21 -0.57
C ILE A 148 -22.25 -0.81 -1.14
N VAL A 149 -23.21 -0.59 -0.25
CA VAL A 149 -24.53 -0.01 -0.55
C VAL A 149 -24.42 1.51 -0.57
#